data_AF-A0A4S1GKG3-F1
#
_entry.id   AF-A0A4S1GKG3-F1
#
_cell.length_a   1.000
_cell.length_b   1.000
_cell.length_c   1.000
_cell.angle_alpha   90.00
_cell.angle_beta   90.00
_cell.angle_gamma   90.00
#
_symmetry.space_group_name_H-M   'P 1'
#
loop_
_entity.id
_entity.type
_entity.pdbx_description
1 polymer ?
#
loop_
_entity_poly.entity_id
_entity_poly.type
_entity_poly.pdbx_seq_one_letter_code
_entity_poly.pdbx_strand_id
1 'polypeptide(L)' 'MLIIGLDIHRAFAEAVAWEEGRLRRLGRVDMRRDLLAAFAAKLSPNDVGVIEATGSATSAAAVIA' A
#
# COMPACT_ATOMS: atom_id res chain seq x y z
N MET A 1 -1.33 -14.89 5.59
CA MET A 1 -1.43 -14.09 4.35
C MET A 1 -1.78 -12.68 4.78
N LEU A 2 -0.86 -11.73 4.60
CA LEU A 2 -1.08 -10.33 4.91
C LEU A 2 -1.68 -9.65 3.67
N ILE A 3 -2.80 -8.95 3.85
CA ILE A 3 -3.41 -8.13 2.80
C ILE A 3 -3.25 -6.67 3.20
N ILE A 4 -2.67 -5.86 2.31
CA ILE A 4 -2.50 -4.42 2.53
C ILE A 4 -3.47 -3.67 1.63
N GLY A 5 -4.45 -3.00 2.23
CA GLY A 5 -5.31 -2.04 1.53
C GLY A 5 -4.67 -0.66 1.51
N LEU A 6 -4.63 -0.03 0.34
CA LEU A 6 -4.17 1.34 0.11
C LEU A 6 -5.28 2.16 -0.53
N ASP A 7 -5.83 3.09 0.25
CA ASP A 7 -6.75 4.13 -0.22
C ASP A 7 -5.94 5.35 -0.65
N ILE A 8 -5.91 5.65 -1.95
CA ILE A 8 -4.87 6.51 -2.54
C ILE A 8 -5.35 7.95 -2.71
N HIS A 9 -4.59 8.89 -2.15
CA HIS A 9 -4.65 10.31 -2.50
C HIS A 9 -3.37 10.77 -3.21
N ARG A 10 -3.36 12.03 -3.68
CA ARG A 10 -2.21 12.62 -4.39
C ARG A 10 -0.92 12.62 -3.54
N ALA A 11 -1.02 12.86 -2.23
CA ALA A 11 0.14 13.08 -1.37
C ALA A 11 0.46 11.88 -0.46
N PHE A 12 -0.55 11.11 -0.08
CA PHE A 12 -0.40 9.95 0.79
C PHE A 12 -1.48 8.91 0.47
N ALA A 13 -1.26 7.67 0.89
CA ALA A 13 -2.29 6.64 0.96
C ALA A 13 -2.58 6.31 2.43
N GLU A 14 -3.85 6.13 2.79
CA GLU A 14 -4.19 5.49 4.07
C GLU A 14 -4.04 3.98 3.92
N ALA A 15 -3.24 3.39 4.80
CA ALA A 15 -2.88 1.97 4.75
C ALA A 15 -3.49 1.18 5.91
N VAL A 16 -4.03 0.01 5.58
CA VAL A 16 -4.58 -0.95 6.54
C VAL A 16 -4.06 -2.35 6.20
N ALA A 17 -3.62 -3.06 7.23
CA ALA A 17 -3.31 -4.47 7.17
C ALA A 17 -4.52 -5.29 7.60
N TRP A 18 -4.83 -6.33 6.83
CA TRP A 18 -5.69 -7.42 7.24
C TRP A 18 -4.87 -8.69 7.38
N GLU A 19 -4.97 -9.34 8.54
CA GLU A 19 -4.28 -10.59 8.82
C GLU A 19 -5.13 -11.40 9.81
N GLU A 20 -5.40 -12.66 9.47
CA GLU A 20 -6.13 -13.61 10.34
C GLU A 20 -7.48 -13.06 10.87
N GLY A 21 -8.25 -12.42 9.98
CA GLY A 21 -9.56 -11.86 10.32
C GLY A 21 -9.51 -10.55 11.12
N ARG A 22 -8.32 -9.98 11.37
CA ARG A 22 -8.15 -8.74 12.11
C ARG A 22 -7.63 -7.62 11.23
N LEU A 23 -8.22 -6.43 11.40
CA LEU A 23 -7.74 -5.20 10.78
C LEU A 23 -6.80 -4.46 11.72
N ARG A 24 -5.66 -4.00 11.19
CA ARG A 24 -4.71 -3.14 11.87
C ARG A 24 -4.41 -1.93 10.99
N ARG A 25 -4.67 -0.74 11.53
CA ARG A 25 -4.32 0.51 10.83
C ARG A 25 -2.80 0.66 10.80
N LEU A 26 -2.24 0.87 9.60
CA LEU A 26 -0.81 1.12 9.39
C LEU A 26 -0.50 2.63 9.34
N GLY A 27 -1.53 3.44 9.13
CA GLY A 27 -1.42 4.91 9.06
C GLY A 27 -1.18 5.37 7.62
N ARG A 28 -0.52 6.52 7.48
CA ARG A 28 -0.28 7.13 6.17
C ARG A 28 1.03 6.65 5.55
N VAL A 29 0.98 6.32 4.28
CA VAL A 29 2.15 6.05 3.42
C VAL A 29 2.32 7.24 2.48
N ASP A 30 3.51 7.83 2.44
CA ASP A 30 3.79 8.96 1.55
C ASP A 30 3.87 8.49 0.09
N MET A 31 3.25 9.24 -0.83
CA MET A 31 3.16 8.86 -2.24
C MET A 31 4.34 9.35 -3.09
N ARG A 32 5.33 10.03 -2.50
CA ARG A 32 6.62 10.27 -3.16
C ARG A 32 7.31 8.93 -3.43
N ARG A 33 7.84 8.78 -4.65
CA ARG A 33 8.31 7.49 -5.17
C ARG A 33 9.33 6.79 -4.27
N ASP A 34 10.29 7.53 -3.74
CA ASP A 34 11.34 7.03 -2.85
C ASP A 34 10.78 6.51 -1.52
N LEU A 35 9.79 7.21 -0.96
CA LEU A 35 9.15 6.81 0.30
C LEU A 35 8.14 5.68 0.11
N LEU A 36 7.40 5.66 -1.00
CA LEU A 36 6.54 4.54 -1.36
C LEU A 36 7.36 3.28 -1.62
N ALA A 37 8.51 3.39 -2.28
CA ALA A 37 9.44 2.27 -2.44
C ALA A 37 10.01 1.79 -1.10
N ALA A 38 10.35 2.71 -0.19
CA ALA A 38 10.81 2.35 1.16
C ALA A 38 9.72 1.67 2.00
N PHE A 39 8.44 1.99 1.76
CA PHE A 39 7.32 1.24 2.32
C PHE A 39 7.21 -0.15 1.69
N ALA A 40 7.24 -0.25 0.35
CA ALA A 40 7.14 -1.52 -0.38
C ALA A 40 8.26 -2.50 0.00
N ALA A 41 9.48 -2.00 0.26
CA ALA A 41 10.61 -2.81 0.70
C ALA A 41 10.40 -3.53 2.05
N LYS A 42 9.36 -3.17 2.81
CA LYS A 42 8.98 -3.85 4.06
C LYS A 42 7.97 -4.98 3.86
N LEU A 43 7.42 -5.10 2.64
CA LEU A 43 6.43 -6.12 2.30
C LEU A 43 7.13 -7.41 1.87
N SER A 44 6.44 -8.52 2.08
CA SER A 44 6.85 -9.84 1.61
C SER A 44 6.27 -10.11 0.21
N PRO A 45 6.98 -10.86 -0.66
CA PRO A 45 6.44 -11.27 -1.98
C PRO A 45 5.13 -12.06 -1.93
N ASN A 46 4.79 -12.64 -0.77
CA ASN A 46 3.54 -13.36 -0.55
C ASN A 46 2.41 -12.46 -0.02
N ASP A 47 2.68 -11.18 0.21
CA ASP A 47 1.67 -10.22 0.64
C ASP A 47 0.81 -9.80 -0.55
N VAL A 48 -0.46 -9.53 -0.30
CA VAL A 48 -1.40 -9.07 -1.33
C VAL A 48 -1.64 -7.58 -1.16
N GLY A 49 -1.19 -6.78 -2.12
CA GLY A 49 -1.51 -5.36 -2.21
C GLY A 49 -2.86 -5.14 -2.90
N VAL A 50 -3.76 -4.43 -2.24
CA VAL A 50 -5.03 -3.96 -2.79
C VAL A 50 -4.97 -2.44 -2.90
N ILE A 51 -5.00 -1.93 -4.12
CA ILE A 51 -4.88 -0.50 -4.40
C ILE A 51 -6.22 0.01 -4.91
N GLU A 52 -6.71 1.11 -4.35
CA GLU A 52 -7.89 1.82 -4.87
C GLU A 52 -7.68 2.18 -6.35
N ALA A 53 -8.63 1.80 -7.21
CA ALA A 53 -8.54 1.98 -8.65
C ALA A 53 -8.79 3.44 -9.09
N THR A 54 -7.80 4.29 -8.85
CA THR A 54 -7.79 5.72 -9.24
C THR A 54 -6.80 5.99 -10.37
N GLY A 55 -6.75 7.23 -10.86
CA GLY A 55 -5.88 7.62 -11.98
C GLY A 55 -4.37 7.38 -11.75
N SER A 56 -3.91 7.32 -10.50
CA SER A 56 -2.51 7.01 -10.15
C SER A 56 -2.27 5.56 -9.74
N ALA A 57 -3.31 4.70 -9.73
CA ALA A 57 -3.23 3.34 -9.21
C ALA A 57 -2.14 2.51 -9.90
N THR A 58 -2.07 2.53 -11.23
CA THR A 58 -1.05 1.80 -11.99
C THR A 58 0.36 2.31 -11.71
N SER A 59 0.53 3.62 -11.55
CA SER A 59 1.83 4.20 -11.20
C SER A 59 2.28 3.80 -9.79
N ALA A 60 1.36 3.75 -8.83
CA ALA A 60 1.62 3.27 -7.48
C ALA A 60 1.96 1.77 -7.49
N ALA A 61 1.17 0.97 -8.21
CA ALA A 61 1.41 -0.47 -8.36
C ALA A 61 2.81 -0.73 -8.94
N ALA A 62 3.25 0.03 -9.94
CA ALA A 62 4.59 -0.12 -10.53
C ALA A 62 5.76 0.22 -9.59
N VAL A 63 5.50 0.88 -8.46
CA VAL A 63 6.52 1.16 -7.43
C VAL A 63 6.49 0.07 -6.34
N ILE A 64 5.33 -0.52 -6.11
CA ILE A 64 5.11 -1.53 -5.06
C ILE A 64 5.44 -2.95 -5.55
N ALA A 65 5.17 -3.24 -6.83
CA ALA A 65 5.34 -4.54 -7.46
C ALA A 65 6.79 -4.93 -7.75
#